data_AF-A0A7X8PVR6-F1
#
_entry.id   AF-A0A7X8PVR6-F1
#
_cell.length_a   1.000
_cell.length_b   1.000
_cell.length_c   1.000
_cell.angle_alpha   90.00
_cell.angle_beta   90.00
_cell.angle_gamma   90.00
#
_symmetry.space_group_name_H-M   'P 1'
#
loop_
_entity.id
_entity.type
_entity.pdbx_description
1 polymer ?
#
loop_
_entity_poly.entity_id
_entity_poly.type
_entity_poly.pdbx_seq_one_letter_code
_entity_poly.pdbx_strand_id
1 'polypeptide(L)'
;MTNLELFFLTMYTSGVTIISYKGYAHKKGWPIGTMFESDSSIIKIIGLLAIFGSAISAFFFIKWYMVLIGLIGGWFLSGLISAIFTKNTQILSLVLFIVSWIFLIIKF
;
A
#
# COMPACT_ATOMS: atom_id res chain seq x y z
N MET A 1 12.29 13.94 1.07
CA MET A 1 12.05 12.70 0.29
C MET A 1 12.00 13.05 -1.18
N THR A 2 12.59 12.22 -2.04
CA THR A 2 12.48 12.38 -3.50
C THR A 2 11.20 11.73 -4.03
N ASN A 3 10.74 12.11 -5.23
CA ASN A 3 9.53 11.49 -5.82
C ASN A 3 9.63 9.97 -5.95
N LEU A 4 10.84 9.45 -6.15
CA LEU A 4 11.08 8.00 -6.21
C LEU A 4 10.89 7.34 -4.83
N GLU A 5 11.34 7.99 -3.75
CA GLU A 5 11.10 7.52 -2.38
C GLU A 5 9.61 7.56 -2.03
N LEU A 6 8.90 8.61 -2.48
CA LEU A 6 7.45 8.75 -2.32
C LEU A 6 6.70 7.67 -3.12
N PHE A 7 7.12 7.37 -4.35
CA PHE A 7 6.58 6.29 -5.15
C PHE A 7 6.64 4.96 -4.40
N PHE A 8 7.83 4.55 -3.94
CA PHE A 8 7.96 3.27 -3.26
C PHE A 8 7.21 3.23 -1.93
N LEU A 9 7.24 4.31 -1.14
CA LEU A 9 6.50 4.38 0.12
C LEU A 9 4.99 4.24 -0.12
N THR A 10 4.44 5.01 -1.05
CA THR A 10 2.98 5.01 -1.32
C THR A 10 2.53 3.71 -1.99
N MET A 11 3.33 3.17 -2.91
CA MET A 11 3.08 1.87 -3.55
C MET A 11 3.07 0.75 -2.51
N TYR A 12 4.09 0.69 -1.65
CA TYR A 12 4.16 -0.29 -0.56
C TYR A 12 2.98 -0.14 0.40
N THR A 13 2.69 1.09 0.84
CA THR A 13 1.57 1.39 1.76
C THR A 13 0.24 0.95 1.16
N SER A 14 0.01 1.22 -0.13
CA SER A 14 -1.21 0.79 -0.82
C SER A 14 -1.33 -0.74 -0.85
N GLY A 15 -0.25 -1.44 -1.20
CA GLY A 15 -0.20 -2.90 -1.25
C GLY A 15 -0.48 -3.54 0.12
N VAL A 16 0.20 -3.07 1.18
CA VAL A 16 -0.04 -3.55 2.55
C VAL A 16 -1.49 -3.29 2.97
N THR A 17 -2.05 -2.13 2.63
CA THR A 17 -3.45 -1.80 2.96
C THR A 17 -4.42 -2.72 2.25
N ILE A 18 -4.21 -2.96 0.94
CA ILE A 18 -5.03 -3.87 0.14
C ILE A 18 -5.02 -5.28 0.75
N ILE A 19 -3.84 -5.80 1.09
CA ILE A 19 -3.69 -7.17 1.62
C ILE A 19 -4.28 -7.28 3.04
N SER A 20 -3.93 -6.36 3.93
CA SER A 20 -4.22 -6.48 5.36
C SER A 20 -5.62 -6.01 5.78
N TYR A 21 -6.28 -5.12 5.00
CA TYR A 21 -7.54 -4.50 5.42
C TYR A 21 -8.63 -5.51 5.75
N LYS A 22 -8.80 -6.58 4.98
CA LYS A 22 -9.84 -7.61 5.24
C LYS A 22 -9.70 -8.19 6.65
N GLY A 23 -8.50 -8.64 7.01
CA GLY A 23 -8.21 -9.21 8.33
C GLY A 23 -8.33 -8.17 9.44
N TYR A 24 -7.90 -6.93 9.18
CA TYR A 24 -8.01 -5.82 10.13
C TYR A 24 -9.48 -5.44 10.40
N ALA A 25 -10.27 -5.26 9.35
CA ALA A 25 -11.69 -4.94 9.40
C ALA A 25 -12.49 -6.05 10.09
N HIS A 26 -12.20 -7.32 9.80
CA HIS A 26 -12.88 -8.44 10.44
C HIS A 26 -12.68 -8.45 11.97
N LYS A 27 -11.45 -8.21 12.44
CA LYS A 27 -11.14 -8.10 13.88
C LYS A 27 -11.82 -6.90 14.56
N LYS A 28 -12.15 -5.86 13.80
CA LYS A 28 -12.81 -4.64 14.30
C LYS A 28 -14.33 -4.65 14.09
N GLY A 29 -14.89 -5.65 13.42
CA GLY A 29 -16.31 -5.69 13.06
C GLY A 29 -16.70 -4.63 12.02
N TRP A 30 -15.76 -4.17 11.20
CA TRP A 30 -16.03 -3.17 10.17
C TRP A 30 -16.54 -3.79 8.87
N PRO A 31 -17.37 -3.05 8.11
CA PRO A 31 -17.84 -3.53 6.82
C PRO A 31 -16.68 -3.71 5.84
N ILE A 32 -16.70 -4.85 5.16
CA ILE A 32 -15.79 -5.17 4.07
C ILE A 32 -16.61 -5.05 2.79
N GLY A 33 -16.27 -4.08 1.95
CA GLY A 33 -16.84 -4.00 0.60
C GLY A 33 -16.42 -5.21 -0.24
N THR A 34 -17.28 -5.56 -1.19
CA THR A 34 -17.18 -6.73 -2.07
C THR A 34 -15.83 -6.83 -2.80
N MET A 35 -15.19 -5.70 -3.08
CA MET A 35 -13.86 -5.63 -3.71
C MET A 35 -12.80 -6.43 -2.97
N PHE A 36 -12.82 -6.45 -1.63
CA PHE A 36 -11.79 -7.11 -0.80
C PHE A 36 -12.34 -8.34 -0.07
N GLU A 37 -13.57 -8.74 -0.36
CA GLU A 37 -14.22 -9.89 0.28
C GLU A 37 -13.58 -11.21 -0.16
N SER A 38 -13.26 -11.34 -1.45
CA SER A 38 -12.56 -12.51 -1.98
C SER A 38 -11.05 -12.44 -1.78
N ASP A 39 -10.48 -13.51 -1.20
CA ASP A 39 -9.03 -13.66 -1.01
C ASP A 39 -8.29 -13.91 -2.32
N SER A 40 -8.96 -14.45 -3.34
CA SER A 40 -8.42 -14.74 -4.67
C SER A 40 -8.69 -13.64 -5.70
N SER A 41 -9.03 -12.43 -5.25
CA SER A 41 -9.30 -11.31 -6.15
C SER A 41 -8.04 -10.79 -6.85
N ILE A 42 -8.19 -10.33 -8.10
CA ILE A 42 -7.11 -9.67 -8.88
C ILE A 42 -6.49 -8.51 -8.07
N ILE A 43 -7.30 -7.79 -7.29
CA ILE A 43 -6.84 -6.69 -6.47
C ILE A 43 -5.84 -7.16 -5.40
N LYS A 44 -6.06 -8.32 -4.77
CA LYS A 44 -5.09 -8.90 -3.81
C LYS A 44 -3.79 -9.28 -4.50
N ILE A 45 -3.85 -9.85 -5.71
CA ILE A 45 -2.66 -10.17 -6.50
C ILE A 45 -1.87 -8.88 -6.79
N ILE A 46 -2.54 -7.82 -7.25
CA ILE A 46 -1.93 -6.51 -7.49
C ILE A 46 -1.31 -5.95 -6.20
N GLY A 47 -2.02 -6.04 -5.07
CA GLY A 47 -1.50 -5.59 -3.77
C GLY A 47 -0.24 -6.34 -3.34
N LEU A 48 -0.18 -7.65 -3.58
CA LEU A 48 1.00 -8.47 -3.29
C LEU A 48 2.17 -8.10 -4.19
N LEU A 49 1.93 -7.92 -5.50
CA LEU A 49 2.93 -7.45 -6.45
C LEU A 49 3.41 -6.04 -6.11
N ALA A 50 2.53 -5.16 -5.61
CA ALA A 50 2.91 -3.83 -5.15
C ALA A 50 3.85 -3.89 -3.96
N ILE A 51 3.60 -4.78 -2.99
CA ILE A 51 4.48 -4.98 -1.82
C ILE A 51 5.87 -5.47 -2.27
N PHE A 52 5.93 -6.60 -2.97
CA PHE A 52 7.21 -7.19 -3.35
C PHE A 52 7.94 -6.35 -4.40
N GLY A 53 7.22 -5.84 -5.40
CA GLY A 53 7.77 -4.98 -6.44
C GLY A 53 8.36 -3.70 -5.85
N SER A 54 7.63 -3.01 -4.96
CA SER A 54 8.17 -1.80 -4.32
C SER A 54 9.38 -2.09 -3.43
N ALA A 55 9.36 -3.16 -2.63
CA ALA A 55 10.47 -3.51 -1.74
C ALA A 55 11.74 -3.92 -2.52
N ILE A 56 11.59 -4.78 -3.54
CA ILE A 56 12.70 -5.25 -4.38
C ILE A 56 13.26 -4.07 -5.18
N SER A 57 12.43 -3.30 -5.86
CA SER A 57 12.89 -2.16 -6.64
C SER A 57 13.55 -1.08 -5.76
N ALA A 58 12.97 -0.76 -4.59
CA ALA A 58 13.56 0.23 -3.68
C ALA A 58 14.97 -0.16 -3.22
N PHE A 59 15.26 -1.46 -3.07
CA PHE A 59 16.60 -1.94 -2.72
C PHE A 59 17.68 -1.60 -3.75
N PHE A 60 17.32 -1.55 -5.04
CA PHE A 60 18.25 -1.22 -6.12
C PHE A 60 18.36 0.28 -6.38
N PHE A 61 17.28 1.03 -6.18
CA PHE A 61 17.20 2.44 -6.59
C PHE A 61 17.34 3.45 -5.43
N ILE A 62 17.27 3.00 -4.18
CA ILE A 62 17.39 3.84 -2.99
C ILE A 62 18.41 3.23 -2.03
N LYS A 63 18.98 4.05 -1.15
CA LYS A 63 19.81 3.61 -0.03
C LYS A 63 19.07 2.54 0.80
N TRP A 64 19.74 1.42 1.07
CA TRP A 64 19.16 0.25 1.75
C TRP A 64 18.44 0.56 3.06
N TYR A 65 18.96 1.50 3.87
CA TYR A 65 18.35 1.85 5.15
C TYR A 65 17.02 2.60 5.00
N MET A 66 16.84 3.35 3.90
CA MET A 66 15.56 4.01 3.59
C MET A 66 14.48 2.99 3.20
N VAL A 67 14.87 1.84 2.64
CA VAL A 67 13.94 0.74 2.38
C VAL A 67 13.37 0.22 3.69
N LEU A 68 14.22 -0.06 4.69
CA LEU A 68 13.76 -0.51 6.01
C LEU A 68 12.84 0.51 6.69
N ILE A 69 13.21 1.80 6.65
CA ILE A 69 12.37 2.89 7.16
C ILE A 69 11.03 2.94 6.40
N GLY A 70 11.05 2.78 5.08
CA GLY A 70 9.85 2.76 4.24
C GLY A 70 8.93 1.58 4.50
N LEU A 71 9.49 0.39 4.76
CA LEU A 71 8.70 -0.80 5.13
C LEU A 71 7.99 -0.61 6.46
N ILE A 72 8.72 -0.19 7.50
CA ILE A 72 8.15 0.04 8.83
C ILE A 72 7.14 1.21 8.78
N GLY A 73 7.52 2.32 8.16
CA GLY A 73 6.69 3.51 8.03
C GLY A 73 5.44 3.26 7.20
N GLY A 74 5.56 2.57 6.06
CA GLY A 74 4.43 2.23 5.20
C GLY A 74 3.47 1.22 5.84
N TRP A 75 3.99 0.27 6.62
CA TRP A 75 3.15 -0.62 7.43
C TRP A 75 2.36 0.17 8.49
N PHE A 76 3.02 1.09 9.20
CA PHE A 76 2.35 1.93 10.19
C PHE A 76 1.30 2.86 9.56
N LEU A 77 1.64 3.51 8.44
CA LEU A 77 0.72 4.34 7.66
C LEU A 77 -0.48 3.54 7.16
N SER A 78 -0.28 2.31 6.70
CA SER A 78 -1.36 1.41 6.28
C SER A 78 -2.34 1.14 7.43
N GLY A 79 -1.81 0.87 8.63
CA GLY A 79 -2.62 0.71 9.84
C GLY A 79 -3.39 1.98 10.20
N LEU A 80 -2.75 3.15 10.14
CA LEU A 80 -3.39 4.45 10.40
C LEU A 80 -4.51 4.75 9.39
N ILE A 81 -4.24 4.56 8.09
CA ILE A 81 -5.23 4.76 7.04
C ILE A 81 -6.43 3.84 7.29
N SER A 82 -6.18 2.56 7.54
CA SER A 82 -7.23 1.59 7.84
C SER A 82 -8.04 2.03 9.06
N ALA A 83 -7.39 2.53 10.11
CA ALA A 83 -8.03 2.94 11.34
C ALA A 83 -8.90 4.21 11.19
N ILE A 84 -8.41 5.21 10.47
CA ILE A 84 -9.08 6.50 10.31
C ILE A 84 -10.24 6.39 9.31
N PHE A 85 -10.03 5.71 8.19
CA PHE A 85 -10.96 5.75 7.06
C PHE A 85 -11.92 4.57 7.00
N THR A 86 -11.70 3.52 7.80
CA THR A 86 -12.60 2.36 7.94
C THR A 86 -13.10 1.85 6.58
N LYS A 87 -14.39 1.94 6.27
CA LYS A 87 -15.01 1.50 5.00
C LYS A 87 -14.41 2.15 3.75
N ASN A 88 -13.93 3.40 3.86
CA ASN A 88 -13.36 4.14 2.74
C ASN A 88 -11.93 3.71 2.42
N THR A 89 -11.29 2.91 3.28
CA THR A 89 -9.93 2.42 3.11
C THR A 89 -9.73 1.67 1.81
N GLN A 90 -10.73 0.93 1.35
CA GLN A 90 -10.63 0.17 0.10
C GLN A 90 -10.38 1.09 -1.09
N ILE A 91 -11.23 2.10 -1.26
CA ILE A 91 -11.10 3.09 -2.34
C ILE A 91 -9.82 3.89 -2.17
N LEU A 92 -9.52 4.35 -0.96
CA LEU A 92 -8.30 5.10 -0.66
C LEU A 92 -7.03 4.34 -1.02
N SER A 93 -6.98 3.04 -0.74
CA SER A 93 -5.83 2.22 -1.09
C SER A 93 -5.62 2.09 -2.60
N LEU A 94 -6.70 2.03 -3.39
CA LEU A 94 -6.63 2.04 -4.85
C LEU A 94 -6.22 3.42 -5.39
N VAL A 95 -6.73 4.50 -4.80
CA VAL A 95 -6.31 5.87 -5.13
C VAL A 95 -4.82 6.06 -4.83
N LEU A 96 -4.36 5.61 -3.66
CA LEU A 96 -2.94 5.65 -3.29
C LEU A 96 -2.07 4.85 -4.26
N PHE A 97 -2.54 3.69 -4.70
CA PHE A 97 -1.85 2.91 -5.73
C PHE A 97 -1.68 3.74 -7.02
N ILE A 98 -2.75 4.36 -7.52
CA ILE A 98 -2.68 5.20 -8.74
C ILE A 98 -1.78 6.43 -8.53
N VAL A 99 -1.92 7.11 -7.40
CA VAL A 99 -1.11 8.29 -7.04
C VAL A 99 0.37 7.93 -6.93
N SER A 100 0.71 6.70 -6.52
CA SER A 100 2.10 6.26 -6.52
C SER A 100 2.73 6.37 -7.91
N TRP A 101 2.05 5.90 -8.95
CA TRP A 101 2.53 5.99 -10.34
C TRP A 101 2.73 7.42 -10.81
N ILE A 102 1.91 8.36 -10.33
CA ILE A 102 2.10 9.79 -10.62
C ILE A 102 3.46 10.26 -10.10
N PHE A 103 3.87 9.84 -8.89
CA PHE A 103 5.20 10.19 -8.36
C PHE A 103 6.35 9.59 -9.17
N LEU A 104 6.14 8.41 -9.77
CA LEU A 104 7.14 7.82 -10.67
C LEU A 104 7.29 8.64 -11.96
N ILE A 105 6.16 9.08 -12.54
CA ILE A 105 6.12 9.80 -13.81
C ILE A 105 6.64 11.23 -13.67
N ILE A 106 6.30 11.95 -12.57
CA ILE A 106 6.70 13.37 -12.36
C ILE A 106 8.23 13.57 -12.23
N LYS A 107 9.02 12.50 -12.31
CA LYS A 107 10.48 12.54 -12.20
C LYS A 107 11.23 12.03 -13.44
N PHE A 108 10.53 11.49 -14.42
CA PHE A 108 11.00 11.34 -15.80
C PHE A 108 10.55 12.55 -16.61
#